data_AF-A0A945X7D4-F1
#
_entry.id   AF-A0A945X7D4-F1
#
_cell.length_a   1.000
_cell.length_b   1.000
_cell.length_c   1.000
_cell.angle_alpha   90.00
_cell.angle_beta   90.00
_cell.angle_gamma   90.00
#
_symmetry.space_group_name_H-M   'P 1'
#
loop_
_entity.id
_entity.type
_entity.pdbx_description
1 polymer ?
#
loop_
_entity_poly.entity_id
_entity_poly.type
_entity_poly.pdbx_seq_one_letter_code
_entity_poly.pdbx_strand_id
1 'polypeptide(L)'
;IFTEQNRPDLAVDEVNQLAYLEPYLPVQMGEEEVRKVVQEVIAKVGAASPSDMGKCMGPLMGRLNGKADGALISKIVKEELTK
;
A
#
# COMPACT_ATOMS: atom_id res chain seq x y z
N ILE A 1 -10.52 10.67 -8.84
CA ILE A 1 -11.84 11.33 -9.13
C ILE A 1 -11.54 12.43 -10.13
N PHE A 2 -12.25 12.44 -11.26
CA PHE A 2 -11.90 13.07 -12.55
C PHE A 2 -10.99 12.24 -13.49
N THR A 3 -11.27 10.95 -13.59
CA THR A 3 -10.99 10.12 -14.79
C THR A 3 -12.07 10.33 -15.85
N GLU A 4 -12.46 11.57 -16.12
CA GLU A 4 -13.54 11.92 -17.07
C GLU A 4 -13.22 13.11 -17.98
N GLN A 5 -11.95 13.51 -18.11
CA GLN A 5 -11.57 14.58 -19.04
C GLN A 5 -10.23 14.30 -19.72
N ASN A 6 -10.24 13.35 -20.67
CA ASN A 6 -9.43 13.34 -21.91
C ASN A 6 -8.14 14.20 -21.94
N ARG A 7 -7.23 14.01 -20.98
CA ARG A 7 -5.96 14.75 -20.82
C ARG A 7 -4.83 13.76 -20.57
N PRO A 8 -4.29 13.13 -21.62
CA PRO A 8 -3.24 12.12 -21.48
C PRO A 8 -1.88 12.66 -21.01
N ASP A 9 -1.67 13.98 -21.00
CA ASP A 9 -0.37 14.59 -20.64
C ASP A 9 -0.01 14.61 -19.15
N LEU A 10 -0.96 14.40 -18.23
CA LEU A 10 -0.72 14.59 -16.78
C LEU A 10 -0.40 13.31 -15.99
N ALA A 11 -0.36 12.15 -16.65
CA ALA A 11 0.00 10.88 -16.00
C ALA A 11 1.53 10.62 -15.97
N VAL A 12 2.33 11.44 -16.66
CA VAL A 12 3.77 11.22 -16.83
C VAL A 12 4.61 11.88 -15.72
N ASP A 13 4.08 12.92 -15.05
CA ASP A 13 4.82 13.67 -14.04
C ASP A 13 4.84 13.03 -12.63
N GLU A 14 3.86 12.19 -12.29
CA GLU A 14 3.84 11.54 -10.96
C GLU A 14 4.90 10.43 -10.81
N VAL A 15 5.23 9.74 -11.89
CA VAL A 15 6.21 8.63 -11.85
C VAL A 15 7.64 9.15 -11.70
N ASN A 16 7.95 10.35 -12.25
CA ASN A 16 9.31 10.89 -12.26
C ASN A 16 9.71 11.64 -10.98
N GLN A 17 8.76 12.15 -10.18
CA GLN A 17 9.10 12.83 -8.93
C GLN A 17 9.43 11.87 -7.77
N LEU A 18 8.96 10.62 -7.82
CA LEU A 18 9.27 9.59 -6.81
C LEU A 18 10.75 9.17 -6.82
N ALA A 19 11.39 9.17 -8.00
CA ALA A 19 12.78 8.73 -8.17
C ALA A 19 13.83 9.65 -7.51
N TYR A 20 13.49 10.92 -7.25
CA TYR A 20 14.43 11.89 -6.65
C TYR A 20 14.54 11.78 -5.11
N LEU A 21 13.62 11.08 -4.45
CA LEU A 21 13.58 10.91 -2.98
C LEU A 21 14.16 9.58 -2.49
N GLU A 22 14.40 8.62 -3.39
CA GLU A 22 14.92 7.28 -3.09
C GLU A 22 16.22 7.25 -2.26
N PRO A 23 17.23 8.13 -2.45
CA PRO A 23 18.48 8.02 -1.69
C PRO A 23 18.40 8.45 -0.22
N TYR A 24 17.26 9.03 0.21
CA TYR A 24 17.08 9.50 1.59
C TYR A 24 16.11 8.66 2.43
N LEU A 25 15.42 7.68 1.83
CA LEU A 25 14.56 6.77 2.58
C LEU A 25 15.33 5.50 2.98
N PRO A 26 15.16 5.01 4.22
CA PRO A 26 15.65 3.69 4.61
C PRO A 26 15.15 2.65 3.60
N VAL A 27 15.96 1.62 3.30
CA VAL A 27 15.63 0.52 2.39
C VAL A 27 14.20 0.05 2.68
N GLN A 28 13.27 0.39 1.79
CA GLN A 28 11.88 -0.01 1.95
C GLN A 28 11.80 -1.51 1.71
N MET A 29 10.98 -2.19 2.52
CA MET A 29 10.62 -3.58 2.28
C MET A 29 10.04 -3.72 0.88
N GLY A 30 10.42 -4.78 0.17
CA GLY A 30 9.87 -5.05 -1.16
C GLY A 30 8.37 -5.33 -1.10
N GLU A 31 7.65 -5.09 -2.19
CA GLU A 31 6.19 -5.33 -2.29
C GLU A 31 5.81 -6.75 -1.84
N GLU A 32 6.58 -7.76 -2.26
CA GLU A 32 6.36 -9.16 -1.89
C GLU A 32 6.48 -9.43 -0.38
N GLU A 33 7.43 -8.77 0.29
CA GLU A 33 7.60 -8.90 1.74
C GLU A 33 6.46 -8.21 2.49
N VAL A 34 6.03 -7.04 2.02
CA VAL A 34 4.86 -6.33 2.54
C VAL A 34 3.62 -7.21 2.38
N ARG A 35 3.42 -7.82 1.21
CA ARG A 35 2.29 -8.70 0.92
C ARG A 35 2.21 -9.90 1.85
N LYS A 36 3.35 -10.54 2.15
CA LYS A 36 3.40 -11.64 3.14
C LYS A 36 2.95 -11.19 4.51
N VAL A 37 3.43 -10.04 5.00
CA VAL A 37 3.03 -9.50 6.30
C VAL A 37 1.54 -9.13 6.32
N VAL A 38 1.02 -8.58 5.23
CA VAL A 38 -0.41 -8.27 5.06
C VAL A 38 -1.25 -9.54 5.17
N GLN A 39 -0.91 -10.59 4.42
CA GLN A 39 -1.63 -11.87 4.46
C GLN A 39 -1.62 -12.49 5.86
N GLU A 40 -0.48 -12.46 6.55
CA GLU A 40 -0.40 -12.92 7.94
C GLU A 40 -1.34 -12.14 8.87
N VAL A 41 -1.40 -10.81 8.73
CA VAL A 41 -2.26 -9.98 9.57
C VAL A 41 -3.73 -10.25 9.26
N ILE A 42 -4.10 -10.31 7.98
CA ILE A 42 -5.47 -10.63 7.54
C ILE A 42 -5.93 -11.96 8.16
N ALA A 43 -5.09 -12.99 8.08
CA ALA A 43 -5.37 -14.30 8.69
C ALA A 43 -5.48 -14.23 10.22
N LYS A 44 -4.62 -13.45 10.89
CA LYS A 44 -4.63 -13.30 12.36
C LYS A 44 -5.84 -12.54 12.88
N VAL A 45 -6.29 -11.51 12.16
CA VAL A 45 -7.45 -10.68 12.57
C VAL A 45 -8.78 -11.22 12.03
N GLY A 46 -8.74 -12.27 11.21
CA GLY A 46 -9.92 -12.86 10.59
C GLY A 46 -10.63 -11.90 9.65
N ALA A 47 -9.89 -11.03 8.97
CA ALA A 47 -10.46 -10.12 7.98
C ALA A 47 -10.80 -10.88 6.70
N ALA A 48 -12.00 -10.65 6.18
CA ALA A 48 -12.48 -11.34 4.97
C ALA A 48 -13.12 -10.39 3.96
N SER A 49 -13.27 -9.11 4.31
CA SER A 49 -13.93 -8.13 3.46
C SER A 49 -13.24 -6.76 3.54
N PRO A 50 -13.44 -5.87 2.56
CA PRO A 50 -12.93 -4.50 2.60
C PRO A 50 -13.43 -3.70 3.82
N SER A 51 -14.57 -4.09 4.41
CA SER A 51 -15.08 -3.52 5.66
C SER A 51 -14.17 -3.81 6.86
N ASP A 52 -13.35 -4.86 6.79
CA ASP A 52 -12.39 -5.25 7.82
C ASP A 52 -11.04 -4.54 7.66
N MET A 53 -10.89 -3.63 6.69
CA MET A 53 -9.63 -2.95 6.44
C MET A 53 -9.13 -2.21 7.69
N GLY A 54 -10.02 -1.58 8.45
CA GLY A 54 -9.66 -0.94 9.73
C GLY A 54 -9.07 -1.90 10.76
N LYS A 55 -9.49 -3.17 10.77
CA LYS A 55 -8.96 -4.22 11.66
C LYS A 55 -7.54 -4.65 11.25
N CYS A 56 -7.22 -4.59 9.96
CA CYS A 56 -5.90 -4.93 9.43
C CYS A 56 -4.89 -3.78 9.58
N MET A 57 -5.34 -2.54 9.34
CA MET A 57 -4.48 -1.36 9.26
C MET A 57 -3.77 -1.06 10.59
N GLY A 58 -4.43 -1.20 11.73
CA GLY A 58 -3.82 -0.95 13.05
C GLY A 58 -2.59 -1.84 13.31
N PRO A 59 -2.73 -3.18 13.27
CA PRO A 59 -1.60 -4.10 13.41
C PRO A 59 -0.53 -3.96 12.32
N LEU A 60 -0.92 -3.64 11.09
CA LEU A 60 0.04 -3.43 9.98
C LEU A 60 0.87 -2.18 10.18
N MET A 61 0.27 -1.06 10.58
CA MET A 61 1.02 0.15 10.92
C MET A 61 2.00 -0.11 12.07
N GLY A 62 1.63 -0.91 13.08
CA GLY A 62 2.59 -1.30 14.12
C GLY A 62 3.80 -2.11 13.63
N ARG A 63 3.66 -2.86 12.53
CA ARG A 63 4.70 -3.76 12.00
C ARG A 63 5.53 -3.16 10.86
N LEU A 64 4.89 -2.34 10.04
CA LEU A 64 5.41 -1.88 8.75
C LEU A 64 5.62 -0.36 8.69
N ASN A 65 5.18 0.41 9.69
CA ASN A 65 5.45 1.84 9.73
C ASN A 65 6.97 2.12 9.71
N GLY A 66 7.40 2.99 8.80
CA GLY A 66 8.81 3.30 8.55
C GLY A 66 9.60 2.21 7.80
N LYS A 67 8.97 1.06 7.47
CA LYS A 67 9.57 -0.01 6.67
C LYS A 67 8.93 -0.14 5.28
N ALA A 68 7.68 0.27 5.15
CA ALA A 68 6.96 0.32 3.88
C ALA A 68 6.07 1.55 3.83
N ASP A 69 5.80 2.02 2.62
CA ASP A 69 4.90 3.15 2.40
C ASP A 69 3.45 2.82 2.81
N GLY A 70 2.79 3.75 3.51
CA GLY A 70 1.42 3.56 4.00
C GLY A 70 0.40 3.39 2.88
N ALA A 71 0.61 4.01 1.72
CA ALA A 71 -0.22 3.83 0.54
C ALA A 71 0.00 2.44 -0.08
N LEU A 72 1.25 1.95 -0.13
CA LEU A 72 1.56 0.58 -0.57
C LEU A 72 0.85 -0.46 0.32
N ILE A 73 0.95 -0.31 1.65
CA ILE A 73 0.26 -1.19 2.61
C ILE A 73 -1.25 -1.17 2.36
N SER A 74 -1.85 0.01 2.25
CA SER A 74 -3.30 0.16 2.05
C SER A 74 -3.76 -0.45 0.72
N LYS A 75 -2.98 -0.29 -0.34
CA LYS A 75 -3.24 -0.89 -1.66
C LYS A 75 -3.27 -2.41 -1.55
N ILE A 76 -2.23 -3.01 -0.97
CA ILE A 76 -2.10 -4.47 -0.86
C ILE A 76 -3.21 -5.06 0.03
N VAL A 77 -3.51 -4.43 1.18
CA VAL A 77 -4.61 -4.89 2.06
C VAL A 77 -5.93 -4.91 1.30
N LYS A 78 -6.21 -3.85 0.53
CA LYS A 78 -7.42 -3.79 -0.28
C LYS A 78 -7.45 -4.92 -1.31
N GLU A 79 -6.36 -5.11 -2.05
CA GLU A 79 -6.23 -6.20 -3.03
C GLU A 79 -6.52 -7.57 -2.41
N GLU A 80 -5.89 -7.90 -1.28
CA GLU A 80 -6.05 -9.20 -0.61
C GLU A 80 -7.46 -9.39 -0.03
N LEU A 81 -8.18 -8.32 0.34
CA LEU A 81 -9.55 -8.39 0.87
C LEU A 81 -10.65 -8.29 -0.21
N THR A 82 -10.30 -7.94 -1.45
CA THR A 82 -11.22 -7.90 -2.61
C THR A 82 -11.05 -9.08 -3.56
N LYS A 83 -10.16 -10.01 -3.22
CA LYS A 83 -9.89 -11.23 -3.97
C LYS A 83 -10.98 -12.27 -3.71
#